data_AF-A0A8T4WEC2-F1
#
_entry.id   AF-A0A8T4WEC2-F1
#
_cell.length_a   1.000
_cell.length_b   1.000
_cell.length_c   1.000
_cell.angle_alpha   90.00
_cell.angle_beta   90.00
_cell.angle_gamma   90.00
#
_symmetry.space_group_name_H-M   'P 1'
#
loop_
_entity.id
_entity.type
_entity.pdbx_description
1 polymer ?
#
loop_
_entity_poly.entity_id
_entity_poly.type
_entity_poly.pdbx_seq_one_letter_code
_entity_poly.pdbx_strand_id
1 'polypeptide(L)'
;MEEKLDPRKELERLGYDLVYKPHEDVADHLAFYKVKYKGKEIAPPIVEKYNIPLNEIWMSKKLKPYEKFILHHELQEIKYRAEGYGVKEAHKKASEDEKVWRGEPKYEKLRREINLVSEEFFTELNGFGETLYKRIVKNRPYFDIEEVKEVEGIGPKRFQRLKENFWTL
;
A
#
# COMPACT_ATOMS: atom_id res chain seq x y z
N MET A 1 -12.53 7.99 26.72
CA MET A 1 -12.58 8.45 25.32
C MET A 1 -11.49 7.71 24.60
N GLU A 2 -11.85 6.81 23.69
CA GLU A 2 -10.88 6.07 22.88
C GLU A 2 -10.17 7.10 21.98
N GLU A 3 -8.86 7.25 22.13
CA GLU A 3 -8.08 8.17 21.33
C GLU A 3 -8.20 7.71 19.87
N LYS A 4 -8.84 8.53 19.02
CA LYS A 4 -8.97 8.21 17.59
C LYS A 4 -7.57 7.94 17.05
N LEU A 5 -7.42 6.78 16.42
CA LEU A 5 -6.18 6.34 15.79
C LEU A 5 -5.71 7.42 14.80
N ASP A 6 -4.60 8.08 15.13
CA ASP A 6 -4.04 9.22 14.39
C ASP A 6 -2.59 8.88 13.95
N PRO A 7 -2.43 8.26 12.77
CA PRO A 7 -1.13 7.86 12.24
C PRO A 7 -0.15 9.02 12.09
N ARG A 8 -0.65 10.25 11.88
CA ARG A 8 0.20 11.43 11.73
C ARG A 8 0.87 11.79 13.05
N LYS A 9 0.10 11.83 14.13
CA LYS A 9 0.66 12.05 15.48
C LYS A 9 1.62 10.95 15.88
N GLU A 10 1.33 9.70 15.50
CA GLU A 10 2.25 8.60 15.77
C GLU A 10 3.58 8.77 15.04
N LEU A 11 3.54 9.09 13.74
CA LEU A 11 4.71 9.40 12.92
C LEU A 11 5.57 10.52 13.55
N GLU A 12 4.92 11.60 13.99
CA GLU A 12 5.59 12.73 14.66
C GLU A 12 6.24 12.33 15.99
N ARG A 13 5.55 11.55 16.83
CA ARG A 13 6.12 11.05 18.11
C ARG A 13 7.34 10.15 17.89
N LEU A 14 7.38 9.43 16.77
CA LEU A 14 8.51 8.57 16.40
C LEU A 14 9.67 9.37 15.79
N GLY A 15 9.48 10.65 15.50
CA GLY A 15 10.49 11.52 14.90
C GLY A 15 10.78 11.17 13.45
N TYR A 16 9.75 10.73 12.71
CA TYR A 16 9.86 10.42 11.29
C TYR A 16 9.35 11.59 10.44
N ASP A 17 9.94 11.77 9.27
CA ASP A 17 9.53 12.74 8.29
C ASP A 17 8.71 12.07 7.18
N LEU A 18 7.53 12.62 6.87
CA LEU A 18 6.78 12.23 5.68
C LEU A 18 7.19 13.07 4.48
N VAL A 19 7.74 12.42 3.45
CA VAL A 19 8.23 13.06 2.24
C VAL A 19 7.39 12.65 1.04
N TYR A 20 6.76 13.64 0.41
CA TYR A 20 5.97 13.42 -0.79
C TYR A 20 6.80 13.48 -2.07
N LYS A 21 6.76 12.42 -2.88
CA LYS A 21 7.48 12.33 -4.15
C LYS A 21 6.53 12.42 -5.35
N PRO A 22 6.98 12.97 -6.50
CA PRO A 22 6.28 12.81 -7.77
C PRO A 22 5.89 11.35 -7.99
N HIS A 23 4.70 11.12 -8.54
CA HIS A 23 4.16 9.77 -8.60
C HIS A 23 5.01 8.86 -9.49
N GLU A 24 5.54 9.41 -10.57
CA GLU A 24 6.36 8.76 -11.58
C GLU A 24 7.69 8.26 -10.98
N ASP A 25 8.24 8.99 -9.99
CA ASP A 25 9.49 8.64 -9.32
C ASP A 25 9.35 7.44 -8.37
N VAL A 26 8.13 7.16 -7.90
CA VAL A 26 7.83 6.13 -6.89
C VAL A 26 6.70 5.20 -7.32
N ALA A 27 6.40 5.13 -8.63
CA ALA A 27 5.24 4.40 -9.10
C ALA A 27 5.33 2.90 -8.80
N ASP A 28 6.55 2.34 -8.80
CA ASP A 28 6.79 0.93 -8.47
C ASP A 28 6.54 0.60 -7.00
N HIS A 29 6.61 1.58 -6.09
CA HIS A 29 6.31 1.46 -4.66
C HIS A 29 5.69 2.75 -4.14
N LEU A 30 4.36 2.82 -4.06
CA LEU A 30 3.67 4.09 -3.83
C LEU A 30 3.84 4.67 -2.41
N ALA A 31 4.25 3.85 -1.45
CA ALA A 31 4.72 4.26 -0.14
C ALA A 31 5.75 3.25 0.38
N PHE A 32 6.80 3.73 1.03
CA PHE A 32 7.86 2.91 1.62
C PHE A 32 8.71 3.75 2.57
N TYR A 33 9.48 3.10 3.44
CA TYR A 33 10.13 3.75 4.58
C TYR A 33 11.57 3.29 4.77
N LYS A 34 12.40 4.15 5.36
CA LYS A 34 13.65 3.75 6.00
C LYS A 34 13.73 4.42 7.35
N VAL A 35 13.54 3.66 8.43
CA VAL A 35 13.40 4.24 9.77
C VAL A 35 14.24 3.51 10.80
N LYS A 36 14.58 4.21 11.88
CA LYS A 36 15.04 3.58 13.12
C LYS A 36 13.87 3.45 14.08
N TYR A 37 13.48 2.22 14.42
CA TYR A 37 12.42 1.95 15.38
C TYR A 37 12.95 1.07 16.51
N LYS A 38 12.82 1.53 17.77
CA LYS A 38 13.34 0.85 18.96
C LYS A 38 14.80 0.38 18.83
N GLY A 39 15.65 1.23 18.24
CA GLY A 39 17.08 0.95 18.05
C GLY A 39 17.44 0.13 16.81
N LYS A 40 16.45 -0.46 16.11
CA LYS A 40 16.66 -1.26 14.89
C LYS A 40 16.39 -0.42 13.65
N GLU A 41 17.24 -0.54 12.63
CA GLU A 41 16.93 -0.03 11.30
C GLU A 41 15.95 -0.98 10.61
N ILE A 42 14.85 -0.42 10.08
CA ILE A 42 13.80 -1.16 9.41
C ILE A 42 13.52 -0.49 8.08
N ALA A 43 13.63 -1.29 7.02
CA ALA A 43 13.36 -0.87 5.66
C ALA A 43 12.99 -2.10 4.79
N PRO A 44 12.13 -1.94 3.78
CA PRO A 44 11.94 -2.92 2.72
C PRO A 44 13.16 -2.94 1.77
N PRO A 45 13.41 -4.04 1.03
CA PRO A 45 14.57 -4.15 0.14
C PRO A 45 14.69 -3.03 -0.92
N ILE A 46 13.56 -2.44 -1.32
CA ILE A 46 13.52 -1.38 -2.34
C ILE A 46 14.29 -0.12 -1.93
N VAL A 47 14.54 0.12 -0.64
CA VAL A 47 15.23 1.35 -0.21
C VAL A 47 16.66 1.47 -0.75
N GLU A 48 17.31 0.34 -1.07
CA GLU A 48 18.64 0.33 -1.68
C GLU A 48 18.65 1.01 -3.05
N LYS A 49 17.53 0.92 -3.80
CA LYS A 49 17.36 1.59 -5.09
C LYS A 49 17.24 3.11 -4.94
N TYR A 50 16.63 3.58 -3.85
CA TYR A 50 16.22 4.98 -3.70
C TYR A 50 17.11 5.82 -2.79
N ASN A 51 18.10 5.22 -2.11
CA ASN A 51 19.00 5.88 -1.15
C ASN A 51 18.26 6.81 -0.17
N ILE A 52 17.18 6.28 0.41
CA ILE A 52 16.32 7.05 1.32
C ILE A 52 17.12 7.43 2.58
N PRO A 53 17.02 8.68 3.05
CA PRO A 53 17.56 9.08 4.35
C PRO A 53 16.93 8.31 5.51
N LEU A 54 17.67 8.12 6.60
CA LEU A 54 17.14 7.48 7.80
C LEU A 54 16.05 8.36 8.43
N ASN A 55 14.97 7.72 8.89
CA ASN A 55 13.77 8.31 9.49
C ASN A 55 12.84 9.02 8.50
N GLU A 56 12.89 8.66 7.21
CA GLU A 56 11.94 9.13 6.23
C GLU A 56 10.95 8.03 5.82
N ILE A 57 9.69 8.44 5.64
CA ILE A 57 8.64 7.68 4.96
C ILE A 57 8.34 8.42 3.67
N TRP A 58 8.53 7.77 2.53
CA TRP A 58 8.22 8.33 1.22
C TRP A 58 6.82 7.90 0.78
N MET A 59 6.12 8.80 0.10
CA MET A 59 4.77 8.56 -0.42
C MET A 59 4.56 9.28 -1.74
N SER A 60 3.86 8.65 -2.68
CA SER A 60 3.38 9.32 -3.89
C SER A 60 2.51 10.53 -3.53
N LYS A 61 2.76 11.68 -4.18
CA LYS A 61 1.92 12.89 -4.05
C LYS A 61 0.45 12.61 -4.36
N LYS A 62 0.16 11.66 -5.27
CA LYS A 62 -1.22 11.27 -5.60
C LYS A 62 -1.95 10.59 -4.43
N LEU A 63 -1.22 10.01 -3.48
CA LEU A 63 -1.78 9.37 -2.28
C LEU A 63 -2.06 10.32 -1.12
N LYS A 64 -1.69 11.60 -1.22
CA LYS A 64 -1.94 12.61 -0.17
C LYS A 64 -3.39 12.64 0.36
N PRO A 65 -4.46 12.49 -0.46
CA PRO A 65 -5.83 12.43 0.05
C PRO A 65 -6.15 11.22 0.93
N TYR A 66 -5.30 10.20 0.90
CA TYR A 66 -5.41 8.92 1.58
C TYR A 66 -4.29 8.70 2.62
N GLU A 67 -3.48 9.73 2.90
CA GLU A 67 -2.29 9.69 3.77
C GLU A 67 -2.53 8.91 5.06
N LYS A 68 -3.64 9.20 5.74
CA LYS A 68 -4.05 8.55 6.98
C LYS A 68 -3.99 7.02 6.91
N PHE A 69 -4.55 6.41 5.86
CA PHE A 69 -4.64 4.96 5.74
C PHE A 69 -3.29 4.34 5.38
N ILE A 70 -2.57 5.00 4.48
CA ILE A 70 -1.24 4.57 4.05
C ILE A 70 -0.26 4.64 5.21
N LEU A 71 -0.24 5.76 5.96
CA LEU A 71 0.60 5.88 7.15
C LEU A 71 0.24 4.85 8.22
N HIS A 72 -1.04 4.54 8.40
CA HIS A 72 -1.43 3.47 9.30
C HIS A 72 -0.78 2.16 8.90
N HIS A 73 -0.87 1.78 7.62
CA HIS A 73 -0.23 0.58 7.07
C HIS A 73 1.27 0.57 7.36
N GLU A 74 2.00 1.58 6.90
CA GLU A 74 3.46 1.62 7.03
C GLU A 74 3.90 1.53 8.49
N LEU A 75 3.21 2.23 9.40
CA LEU A 75 3.53 2.21 10.83
C LEU A 75 3.24 0.86 11.49
N GLN A 76 2.15 0.17 11.14
CA GLN A 76 1.92 -1.19 11.65
C GLN A 76 2.95 -2.17 11.09
N GLU A 77 3.28 -2.07 9.80
CA GLU A 77 4.30 -2.92 9.20
C GLU A 77 5.65 -2.72 9.93
N ILE A 78 6.09 -1.49 10.14
CA ILE A 78 7.32 -1.17 10.91
C ILE A 78 7.31 -1.85 12.29
N LYS A 79 6.19 -1.78 13.03
CA LYS A 79 6.06 -2.40 14.36
C LYS A 79 6.23 -3.91 14.29
N TYR A 80 5.53 -4.58 13.38
CA TYR A 80 5.63 -6.01 13.21
C TYR A 80 7.03 -6.44 12.74
N ARG A 81 7.65 -5.70 11.83
CA ARG A 81 9.05 -5.93 11.44
C ARG A 81 10.00 -5.83 12.64
N ALA A 82 9.75 -4.89 13.55
CA ALA A 82 10.56 -4.72 14.77
C ALA A 82 10.42 -5.88 15.77
N GLU A 83 9.22 -6.48 15.81
CA GLU A 83 8.90 -7.68 16.59
C GLU A 83 9.54 -8.95 16.04
N GLY A 84 10.07 -8.90 14.81
CA GLY A 84 10.81 -10.00 14.18
C GLY A 84 10.08 -10.68 13.03
N TYR A 85 8.88 -10.22 12.66
CA TYR A 85 8.15 -10.75 11.52
C TYR A 85 8.88 -10.48 10.20
N GLY A 86 8.83 -11.45 9.29
CA GLY A 86 9.32 -11.30 7.92
C GLY A 86 8.50 -10.26 7.14
N VAL A 87 9.04 -9.75 6.02
CA VAL A 87 8.39 -8.69 5.21
C VAL A 87 6.95 -9.08 4.83
N LYS A 88 6.77 -10.28 4.26
CA LYS A 88 5.45 -10.76 3.83
C LYS A 88 4.46 -10.90 4.98
N GLU A 89 4.92 -11.37 6.14
CA GLU A 89 4.05 -11.59 7.29
C GLU A 89 3.67 -10.26 7.97
N ALA A 90 4.63 -9.35 8.14
CA ALA A 90 4.38 -8.01 8.66
C ALA A 90 3.40 -7.23 7.78
N HIS A 91 3.58 -7.29 6.46
CA HIS A 91 2.69 -6.65 5.49
C HIS A 91 1.26 -7.19 5.59
N LYS A 92 1.12 -8.52 5.66
CA LYS A 92 -0.19 -9.16 5.84
C LYS A 92 -0.89 -8.69 7.13
N LYS A 93 -0.16 -8.65 8.25
CA LYS A 93 -0.69 -8.18 9.53
C LYS A 93 -1.08 -6.69 9.48
N ALA A 94 -0.27 -5.85 8.86
CA ALA A 94 -0.60 -4.44 8.64
C ALA A 94 -1.89 -4.27 7.82
N SER A 95 -2.07 -5.05 6.74
CA SER A 95 -3.33 -5.07 5.99
C SER A 95 -4.53 -5.59 6.79
N GLU A 96 -4.32 -6.52 7.73
CA GLU A 96 -5.39 -6.98 8.63
C GLU A 96 -5.81 -5.86 9.61
N ASP A 97 -4.88 -5.06 10.11
CA ASP A 97 -5.17 -3.93 11.01
C ASP A 97 -5.98 -2.81 10.33
N GLU A 98 -5.82 -2.63 9.02
CA GLU A 98 -6.59 -1.65 8.25
C GLU A 98 -8.11 -1.92 8.25
N LYS A 99 -8.53 -3.12 8.68
CA LYS A 99 -9.96 -3.46 8.82
C LYS A 99 -10.70 -2.49 9.75
N VAL A 100 -9.98 -1.79 10.64
CA VAL A 100 -10.51 -0.70 11.47
C VAL A 100 -11.13 0.44 10.65
N TRP A 101 -10.72 0.62 9.39
CA TRP A 101 -11.20 1.67 8.48
C TRP A 101 -12.36 1.22 7.58
N ARG A 102 -12.81 -0.04 7.68
CA ARG A 102 -13.94 -0.55 6.87
C ARG A 102 -15.18 0.33 7.07
N GLY A 103 -15.84 0.66 5.97
CA GLY A 103 -16.99 1.57 5.93
C GLY A 103 -16.62 3.06 5.84
N GLU A 104 -15.36 3.46 6.04
CA GLU A 104 -14.93 4.84 5.78
C GLU A 104 -14.84 5.06 4.25
N PRO A 105 -15.61 6.01 3.64
CA PRO A 105 -15.72 6.11 2.19
C PRO A 105 -14.39 6.29 1.45
N LYS A 106 -13.44 7.02 2.05
CA LYS A 106 -12.11 7.20 1.45
C LYS A 106 -11.26 5.92 1.49
N TYR A 107 -11.37 5.13 2.55
CA TYR A 107 -10.67 3.85 2.64
C TYR A 107 -11.29 2.82 1.69
N GLU A 108 -12.63 2.76 1.62
CA GLU A 108 -13.35 1.92 0.66
C GLU A 108 -12.97 2.23 -0.79
N LYS A 109 -12.71 3.51 -1.09
CA LYS A 109 -12.13 3.89 -2.38
C LYS A 109 -10.67 3.45 -2.49
N LEU A 110 -9.81 3.74 -1.51
CA LEU A 110 -8.38 3.42 -1.54
C LEU A 110 -8.11 1.93 -1.77
N ARG A 111 -8.79 1.04 -1.04
CA ARG A 111 -8.54 -0.42 -1.14
C ARG A 111 -8.90 -1.01 -2.51
N ARG A 112 -9.60 -0.25 -3.36
CA ARG A 112 -9.92 -0.56 -4.76
C ARG A 112 -8.91 0.00 -5.76
N GLU A 113 -7.85 0.64 -5.30
CA GLU A 113 -6.79 1.13 -6.17
C GLU A 113 -5.94 -0.06 -6.67
N ILE A 114 -5.86 -0.27 -7.98
CA ILE A 114 -5.32 -1.50 -8.57
C ILE A 114 -3.82 -1.71 -8.25
N ASN A 115 -3.10 -0.62 -8.04
CA ASN A 115 -1.69 -0.62 -7.65
C ASN A 115 -1.46 -0.96 -6.16
N LEU A 116 -2.49 -0.83 -5.32
CA LEU A 116 -2.41 -1.02 -3.87
C LEU A 116 -3.27 -2.17 -3.36
N VAL A 117 -4.22 -2.66 -4.15
CA VAL A 117 -5.19 -3.66 -3.69
C VAL A 117 -4.49 -4.87 -3.09
N SER A 118 -4.95 -5.27 -1.91
CA SER A 118 -4.48 -6.46 -1.20
C SER A 118 -5.03 -7.75 -1.81
N GLU A 119 -4.32 -8.85 -1.58
CA GLU A 119 -4.74 -10.18 -2.03
C GLU A 119 -6.10 -10.58 -1.43
N GLU A 120 -6.29 -10.31 -0.14
CA GLU A 120 -7.53 -10.63 0.58
C GLU A 120 -8.72 -9.96 -0.12
N PHE A 121 -8.68 -8.64 -0.30
CA PHE A 121 -9.78 -7.93 -0.93
C PHE A 121 -9.97 -8.33 -2.40
N PHE A 122 -8.88 -8.54 -3.15
CA PHE A 122 -8.97 -8.94 -4.55
C PHE A 122 -9.67 -10.29 -4.70
N THR A 123 -9.33 -11.27 -3.85
CA THR A 123 -9.83 -12.65 -3.94
C THR A 123 -11.20 -12.87 -3.32
N GLU A 124 -11.67 -11.95 -2.47
CA GLU A 124 -13.06 -11.91 -2.00
C GLU A 124 -14.08 -11.63 -3.13
N LEU A 125 -13.66 -10.97 -4.21
CA LEU A 125 -14.55 -10.65 -5.33
C LEU A 125 -14.76 -11.90 -6.21
N ASN A 126 -16.01 -12.32 -6.38
CA ASN A 126 -16.35 -13.50 -7.19
C ASN A 126 -15.68 -13.44 -8.59
N GLY A 127 -14.95 -14.48 -8.98
CA GLY A 127 -14.26 -14.55 -10.28
C GLY A 127 -12.94 -13.79 -10.35
N PHE A 128 -12.42 -13.31 -9.22
CA PHE A 128 -11.07 -12.80 -9.04
C PHE A 128 -10.33 -13.76 -8.10
N GLY A 129 -9.32 -14.47 -8.62
CA GLY A 129 -8.58 -15.47 -7.85
C GLY A 129 -7.10 -15.14 -7.72
N GLU A 130 -6.42 -15.85 -6.84
CA GLU A 130 -4.98 -15.69 -6.54
C GLU A 130 -4.09 -15.67 -7.79
N THR A 131 -4.37 -16.54 -8.78
CA THR A 131 -3.58 -16.58 -10.03
C THR A 131 -3.67 -15.26 -10.79
N LEU A 132 -4.86 -14.67 -10.87
CA LEU A 132 -5.04 -13.38 -11.53
C LEU A 132 -4.40 -12.26 -10.70
N TYR A 133 -4.57 -12.28 -9.38
CA TYR A 133 -3.93 -11.32 -8.47
C TYR A 133 -2.41 -11.28 -8.66
N LYS A 134 -1.74 -12.44 -8.68
CA LYS A 134 -0.30 -12.53 -8.90
C LYS A 134 0.13 -11.94 -10.24
N ARG A 135 -0.67 -12.13 -11.30
CA ARG A 135 -0.42 -11.53 -12.62
C ARG A 135 -0.61 -10.01 -12.59
N ILE A 136 -1.64 -9.52 -11.90
CA ILE A 136 -1.86 -8.08 -11.72
C ILE A 136 -0.68 -7.45 -10.98
N VAL A 137 -0.28 -8.01 -9.83
CA VAL A 137 0.84 -7.50 -9.03
C VAL A 137 2.15 -7.51 -9.82
N LYS A 138 2.42 -8.57 -10.58
CA LYS A 138 3.65 -8.69 -11.38
C LYS A 138 3.78 -7.60 -12.45
N ASN A 139 2.66 -7.10 -12.98
CA ASN A 139 2.64 -6.06 -14.02
C ASN A 139 2.42 -4.65 -13.44
N ARG A 140 2.39 -4.48 -12.12
CA ARG A 140 2.38 -3.13 -11.51
C ARG A 140 3.71 -2.41 -11.82
N PRO A 141 3.69 -1.07 -11.93
CA PRO A 141 2.54 -0.19 -11.78
C PRO A 141 1.72 0.01 -13.05
N TYR A 142 0.45 0.37 -12.88
CA TYR A 142 -0.45 0.84 -13.93
C TYR A 142 -0.65 2.35 -13.79
N PHE A 143 -0.44 3.10 -14.87
CA PHE A 143 -0.75 4.54 -14.97
C PHE A 143 -2.09 4.79 -15.67
N ASP A 144 -2.60 3.80 -16.40
CA ASP A 144 -3.94 3.79 -16.97
C ASP A 144 -4.61 2.44 -16.68
N ILE A 145 -5.89 2.45 -16.30
CA ILE A 145 -6.64 1.21 -16.06
C ILE A 145 -6.71 0.35 -17.33
N GLU A 146 -6.60 0.96 -18.52
CA GLU A 146 -6.58 0.26 -19.80
C GLU A 146 -5.35 -0.65 -19.97
N GLU A 147 -4.21 -0.34 -19.33
CA GLU A 147 -2.97 -1.15 -19.36
C GLU A 147 -3.19 -2.55 -18.76
N VAL A 148 -4.20 -2.72 -17.89
CA VAL A 148 -4.55 -4.02 -17.33
C VAL A 148 -4.95 -5.04 -18.42
N LYS A 149 -5.36 -4.60 -19.62
CA LYS A 149 -5.63 -5.51 -20.76
C LYS A 149 -4.41 -6.32 -21.21
N GLU A 150 -3.20 -5.82 -20.95
CA GLU A 150 -1.95 -6.46 -21.34
C GLU A 150 -1.62 -7.68 -20.46
N VAL A 151 -2.28 -7.79 -19.31
CA VAL A 151 -2.09 -8.89 -18.37
C VAL A 151 -2.71 -10.17 -18.94
N GLU A 152 -1.90 -11.22 -18.98
CA GLU A 152 -2.31 -12.52 -19.50
C GLU A 152 -3.59 -13.05 -18.84
N GLY A 153 -4.55 -13.44 -19.67
CA GLY A 153 -5.84 -13.96 -19.24
C GLY A 153 -6.90 -12.88 -19.01
N ILE A 154 -6.65 -11.62 -19.35
CA ILE A 154 -7.64 -10.55 -19.25
C ILE A 154 -8.31 -10.30 -20.61
N GLY A 155 -9.38 -11.07 -20.86
CA GLY A 155 -10.27 -10.82 -22.01
C GLY A 155 -11.31 -9.70 -21.73
N PRO A 156 -12.08 -9.27 -22.75
CA PRO A 156 -12.98 -8.11 -22.65
C PRO A 156 -13.96 -8.15 -21.47
N LYS A 157 -14.58 -9.31 -21.21
CA LYS A 157 -15.51 -9.47 -20.07
C LYS A 157 -14.82 -9.28 -18.72
N ARG A 158 -13.61 -9.82 -18.56
CA ARG A 158 -12.83 -9.71 -17.33
C ARG A 158 -12.33 -8.28 -17.13
N PHE A 159 -11.88 -7.64 -18.21
CA PHE A 159 -11.50 -6.25 -18.22
C PHE A 159 -12.64 -5.33 -17.75
N GLN A 160 -13.85 -5.53 -18.27
CA GLN A 160 -15.01 -4.74 -17.85
C GLN A 160 -15.28 -4.88 -16.35
N ARG A 161 -15.22 -6.11 -15.81
CA ARG A 161 -15.37 -6.35 -14.38
C ARG A 161 -14.25 -5.71 -13.54
N LEU A 162 -13.02 -5.64 -14.06
CA LEU A 162 -11.92 -4.95 -13.38
C LEU A 162 -12.22 -3.45 -13.28
N LYS A 163 -12.66 -2.79 -14.36
CA LYS A 163 -13.03 -1.37 -14.34
C LYS A 163 -14.21 -1.06 -13.42
N GLU A 164 -15.13 -1.99 -13.24
CA GLU A 164 -16.23 -1.84 -12.31
C GLU A 164 -15.78 -1.92 -10.84
N ASN A 165 -14.70 -2.65 -10.55
CA ASN A 165 -14.25 -2.96 -9.19
C ASN A 165 -12.99 -2.21 -8.77
N PHE A 166 -12.20 -1.70 -9.69
CA PHE A 166 -10.91 -1.07 -9.42
C PHE A 166 -10.73 0.20 -10.23
N TRP A 167 -9.79 1.03 -9.78
CA TRP A 167 -9.37 2.26 -10.42
C TRP A 167 -7.84 2.37 -10.39
N THR A 168 -7.30 3.39 -11.05
CA THR A 168 -5.87 3.77 -10.97
C THR A 168 -5.71 5.25 -10.65
N LEU A 169 -4.62 5.63 -9.96
CA LEU A 169 -4.27 7.00 -9.55
C LEU A 169 -3.86 7.92 -10.71
#